data_AF-A0A915EDD1-F1
#
_entry.id   AF-A0A915EDD1-F1
#
_cell.length_a   1.000
_cell.length_b   1.000
_cell.length_c   1.000
_cell.angle_alpha   90.00
_cell.angle_beta   90.00
_cell.angle_gamma   90.00
#
_symmetry.space_group_name_H-M   'P 1'
#
loop_
_entity.id
_entity.type
_entity.pdbx_description
1 polymer ?
#
loop_
_entity_poly.entity_id
_entity_poly.type
_entity_poly.pdbx_seq_one_letter_code
_entity_poly.pdbx_strand_id
1 'polypeptide(L)'
;MEISNVEMKRIRGVFYGQAVGDALGSRYEFCSEQVVKSQIAEDKENSPDGLLPMLGTNELRPGQITDDTEMALCLARSLVAKNEFDPVDIACSYLQWMQFKPIDSGIATRKALVIEG
;
A
#
# COMPACT_ATOMS: atom_id res chain seq x y z
N MET A 1 15.60 5.54 24.79
CA MET A 1 14.14 5.65 25.00
C MET A 1 13.58 4.25 24.98
N GLU A 2 12.84 3.84 25.99
CA GLU A 2 12.21 2.51 26.04
C GLU A 2 10.82 2.62 25.41
N ILE A 3 10.50 1.76 24.44
CA ILE A 3 9.19 1.75 23.78
C ILE A 3 8.26 0.84 24.56
N SER A 4 7.16 1.38 25.08
CA SER A 4 6.17 0.61 25.83
C SER A 4 5.42 -0.40 24.94
N ASN A 5 4.81 -1.40 25.56
CA ASN A 5 3.94 -2.35 24.86
C ASN A 5 2.76 -1.67 24.14
N VAL A 6 2.24 -0.57 24.68
CA VAL A 6 1.13 0.18 24.06
C VAL A 6 1.63 0.91 22.81
N GLU A 7 2.79 1.56 22.90
CA GLU A 7 3.41 2.22 21.75
C GLU A 7 3.78 1.22 20.66
N MET A 8 4.34 0.06 21.02
CA MET A 8 4.63 -1.01 20.07
C MET A 8 3.38 -1.52 19.34
N LYS A 9 2.25 -1.65 20.05
CA LYS A 9 0.97 -2.02 19.42
C LYS A 9 0.50 -0.95 18.43
N ARG A 10 0.63 0.33 18.76
CA ARG A 10 0.28 1.44 17.86
C ARG A 10 1.17 1.48 16.63
N ILE A 11 2.50 1.35 16.80
CA ILE A 11 3.47 1.30 15.71
C ILE A 11 3.13 0.17 14.74
N ARG A 12 2.91 -1.05 15.25
CA ARG A 12 2.48 -2.19 14.42
C ARG A 12 1.13 -1.92 13.75
N GLY A 13 0.19 -1.32 14.48
CA GLY A 13 -1.12 -0.95 13.96
C GLY A 13 -1.06 0.03 12.79
N VAL A 14 -0.09 0.94 12.75
CA VAL A 14 0.12 1.83 11.59
C VAL A 14 0.48 1.01 10.34
N PHE A 15 1.48 0.12 10.44
CA PHE A 15 1.90 -0.68 9.29
C PHE A 15 0.81 -1.66 8.84
N TYR A 16 0.15 -2.35 9.77
CA TYR A 16 -0.94 -3.25 9.42
C TYR A 16 -2.14 -2.50 8.86
N GLY A 17 -2.54 -1.39 9.49
CA GLY A 17 -3.68 -0.59 9.03
C GLY A 17 -3.46 -0.04 7.62
N GLN A 18 -2.25 0.41 7.31
CA GLN A 18 -1.89 0.85 5.97
C GLN A 18 -2.02 -0.29 4.95
N ALA A 19 -1.36 -1.43 5.19
CA ALA A 19 -1.40 -2.58 4.27
C ALA A 19 -2.81 -3.16 4.09
N VAL A 20 -3.58 -3.22 5.18
CA VAL A 20 -4.99 -3.64 5.16
C VAL A 20 -5.85 -2.66 4.36
N GLY A 21 -5.66 -1.36 4.55
CA GLY A 21 -6.41 -0.31 3.87
C GLY A 21 -6.12 -0.27 2.37
N ASP A 22 -4.85 -0.36 1.99
CA ASP A 22 -4.39 -0.48 0.60
C ASP A 22 -5.03 -1.71 -0.07
N ALA A 23 -4.78 -2.91 0.46
CA ALA A 23 -5.27 -4.14 -0.16
C ALA A 23 -6.80 -4.20 -0.26
N LEU A 24 -7.51 -3.73 0.77
CA LEU A 24 -8.97 -3.65 0.76
C LEU A 24 -9.50 -2.59 -0.19
N GLY A 25 -8.87 -1.43 -0.22
CA GLY A 25 -9.29 -0.25 -0.98
C GLY A 25 -9.06 -0.36 -2.48
N SER A 26 -8.01 -1.09 -2.89
CA SER A 26 -7.61 -1.25 -4.31
C SER A 26 -8.76 -1.72 -5.23
N ARG A 27 -9.68 -2.52 -4.71
CA ARG A 27 -10.88 -2.97 -5.42
C ARG A 27 -11.80 -1.84 -5.86
N TYR A 28 -11.85 -0.78 -5.06
CA TYR A 28 -12.80 0.33 -5.19
C TYR A 28 -12.16 1.57 -5.83
N GLU A 29 -10.90 1.47 -6.23
CA GLU A 29 -10.17 2.57 -6.84
C GLU A 29 -10.85 3.03 -8.16
N PHE A 30 -10.82 4.34 -8.41
CA PHE A 30 -11.42 4.99 -9.58
C PHE A 30 -12.94 4.76 -9.79
N CYS A 31 -13.63 4.16 -8.81
CA CYS A 31 -15.07 3.95 -8.87
C CYS A 31 -15.83 5.17 -8.32
N SER A 32 -17.04 5.40 -8.81
CA SER A 32 -17.94 6.40 -8.21
C SER A 32 -18.46 5.91 -6.86
N GLU A 33 -18.85 6.84 -5.99
CA GLU A 33 -19.43 6.51 -4.68
C GLU A 33 -20.62 5.53 -4.78
N GLN A 34 -21.48 5.68 -5.80
CA GLN A 34 -22.63 4.76 -6.00
C GLN A 34 -22.18 3.34 -6.36
N VAL A 35 -21.11 3.22 -7.16
CA VAL A 35 -20.53 1.92 -7.53
C VAL A 35 -19.89 1.27 -6.31
N VAL A 36 -19.09 2.02 -5.56
CA VAL A 36 -18.43 1.52 -4.33
C VAL A 36 -19.45 1.02 -3.32
N LYS A 37 -20.53 1.78 -3.07
CA LYS A 37 -21.60 1.36 -2.16
C LYS A 37 -22.26 0.05 -2.59
N SER A 38 -22.53 -0.09 -3.89
CA SER A 38 -23.13 -1.31 -4.45
C SER A 38 -22.19 -2.50 -4.32
N GLN A 39 -20.92 -2.34 -4.69
CA GLN A 39 -19.91 -3.40 -4.58
C GLN A 39 -19.67 -3.82 -3.12
N ILE A 40 -19.57 -2.89 -2.17
CA ILE A 40 -19.43 -3.22 -0.75
C ILE A 40 -20.63 -4.03 -0.24
N ALA A 41 -21.85 -3.72 -0.68
CA ALA A 41 -23.04 -4.48 -0.29
C ALA A 41 -22.99 -5.91 -0.85
N GLU A 42 -22.67 -6.05 -2.14
CA GLU A 42 -22.51 -7.36 -2.81
C GLU A 42 -21.38 -8.19 -2.20
N ASP A 43 -20.22 -7.59 -1.96
CA ASP A 43 -19.04 -8.26 -1.40
C ASP A 43 -19.32 -8.79 0.02
N LYS A 44 -20.08 -8.04 0.84
CA LYS A 44 -20.48 -8.46 2.19
C LYS A 44 -21.54 -9.55 2.17
N GLU A 45 -22.55 -9.43 1.31
CA GLU A 45 -23.61 -10.44 1.17
C GLU A 45 -23.04 -11.81 0.79
N ASN A 46 -21.99 -11.81 -0.04
CA ASN A 46 -21.31 -13.02 -0.48
C ASN A 46 -20.20 -13.51 0.47
N SER A 47 -19.88 -12.77 1.55
CA SER A 47 -18.84 -13.18 2.50
C SER A 47 -19.40 -14.17 3.54
N PRO A 48 -18.77 -15.34 3.77
CA PRO A 48 -19.25 -16.34 4.73
C PRO A 48 -19.40 -15.84 6.18
N ASP A 49 -18.63 -14.83 6.57
CA ASP A 49 -18.58 -14.26 7.91
C ASP A 49 -19.29 -12.89 8.02
N GLY A 50 -19.87 -12.39 6.92
CA GLY A 50 -20.48 -11.07 6.84
C GLY A 50 -19.50 -9.89 6.96
N LEU A 51 -18.19 -10.16 6.98
CA LEU A 51 -17.15 -9.12 6.92
C LEU A 51 -16.92 -8.69 5.47
N LEU A 52 -16.24 -7.55 5.30
CA LEU A 52 -15.86 -7.09 3.96
C LEU A 52 -14.58 -7.83 3.52
N PRO A 53 -14.61 -8.68 2.48
CA PRO A 53 -13.45 -9.44 2.04
C PRO A 53 -12.48 -8.59 1.21
N MET A 54 -11.18 -8.90 1.27
CA MET A 54 -10.17 -8.34 0.37
C MET A 54 -10.11 -9.16 -0.92
N LEU A 55 -10.98 -8.85 -1.88
CA LEU A 55 -11.11 -9.67 -3.10
C LEU A 55 -10.07 -9.35 -4.18
N GLY A 56 -9.45 -8.17 -4.14
CA GLY A 56 -8.61 -7.68 -5.23
C GLY A 56 -9.42 -7.31 -6.48
N THR A 57 -8.75 -7.34 -7.64
CA THR A 57 -9.29 -6.98 -8.97
C THR A 57 -8.91 -8.05 -10.00
N ASN A 58 -9.11 -7.78 -11.29
CA ASN A 58 -8.60 -8.66 -12.35
C ASN A 58 -7.06 -8.68 -12.43
N GLU A 59 -6.40 -7.63 -11.94
CA GLU A 59 -4.93 -7.49 -11.96
C GLU A 59 -4.30 -7.77 -10.60
N LEU A 60 -5.08 -7.68 -9.51
CA LEU A 60 -4.63 -7.88 -8.13
C LEU A 60 -5.24 -9.13 -7.52
N ARG A 61 -4.42 -9.96 -6.88
CA ARG A 61 -4.89 -11.11 -6.10
C ARG A 61 -5.59 -10.66 -4.82
N PRO A 62 -6.47 -11.49 -4.23
CA PRO A 62 -7.01 -11.25 -2.90
C PRO A 62 -5.94 -10.92 -1.86
N GLY A 63 -6.08 -9.78 -1.18
CA GLY A 63 -5.14 -9.30 -0.15
C GLY A 63 -3.80 -8.78 -0.67
N GLN A 64 -3.62 -8.64 -1.98
CA GLN A 64 -2.40 -8.06 -2.55
C GLN A 64 -2.36 -6.54 -2.32
N ILE A 65 -1.20 -6.04 -1.90
CA ILE A 65 -0.90 -4.62 -1.72
C ILE A 65 -0.51 -3.95 -3.05
N THR A 66 -0.61 -2.62 -3.11
CA THR A 66 -0.23 -1.78 -4.27
C THR A 66 0.99 -0.89 -3.98
N ASP A 67 1.23 0.12 -4.82
CA ASP A 67 2.33 1.07 -4.68
C ASP A 67 2.33 1.81 -3.34
N ASP A 68 1.17 2.07 -2.74
CA ASP A 68 1.04 2.68 -1.41
C ASP A 68 1.87 1.94 -0.35
N THR A 69 1.68 0.62 -0.21
CA THR A 69 2.45 -0.17 0.77
C THR A 69 3.84 -0.53 0.26
N GLU A 70 3.99 -0.82 -1.03
CA GLU A 70 5.31 -1.17 -1.59
C GLU A 70 6.31 -0.02 -1.42
N MET A 71 5.93 1.22 -1.74
CA MET A 71 6.78 2.40 -1.55
C MET A 71 7.00 2.71 -0.07
N ALA A 72 5.98 2.58 0.78
CA ALA A 72 6.17 2.76 2.21
C ALA A 72 7.17 1.76 2.81
N LEU A 73 7.21 0.52 2.31
CA LEU A 73 8.22 -0.46 2.70
C LEU A 73 9.61 -0.08 2.19
N CYS A 74 9.74 0.48 0.99
CA CYS A 74 11.00 1.05 0.50
C CYS A 74 11.52 2.15 1.45
N LEU A 75 10.67 3.09 1.84
CA LEU A 75 11.01 4.14 2.81
C LEU A 75 11.44 3.56 4.16
N ALA A 76 10.63 2.66 4.72
CA ALA A 76 10.91 2.05 6.02
C ALA A 76 12.23 1.27 6.02
N ARG A 77 12.53 0.53 4.94
CA ARG A 77 13.80 -0.19 4.78
C ARG A 77 15.00 0.75 4.73
N SER A 78 14.89 1.85 3.98
CA SER A 78 15.94 2.87 3.91
C SER A 78 16.21 3.50 5.28
N LEU A 79 15.15 3.92 6.00
CA LEU A 79 15.26 4.47 7.36
C LEU A 79 15.94 3.50 8.33
N VAL A 80 15.60 2.21 8.27
CA VAL A 80 16.23 1.18 9.12
C VAL A 80 17.69 0.94 8.72
N ALA A 81 18.00 0.91 7.43
CA ALA A 81 19.35 0.65 6.92
C ALA A 81 20.32 1.80 7.19
N LYS A 82 19.84 3.05 7.09
CA LYS A 82 20.65 4.26 7.30
C LYS A 82 20.64 4.75 8.73
N ASN A 83 19.61 4.38 9.49
CA ASN A 83 19.36 4.94 10.82
C ASN A 83 19.25 6.48 10.81
N GLU A 84 18.85 7.04 9.68
CA GLU A 84 18.60 8.46 9.44
C GLU A 84 17.68 8.64 8.21
N PHE A 85 17.19 9.86 8.00
CA PHE A 85 16.51 10.22 6.77
C PHE A 85 17.56 10.58 5.70
N ASP A 86 17.88 9.63 4.83
CA ASP A 86 18.77 9.82 3.68
C ASP A 86 17.94 9.92 2.38
N PRO A 87 17.71 11.13 1.85
CA PRO A 87 16.88 11.31 0.66
C PRO A 87 17.46 10.65 -0.60
N VAL A 88 18.78 10.48 -0.67
CA VAL A 88 19.44 9.85 -1.82
C VAL A 88 19.18 8.35 -1.81
N ASP A 89 19.31 7.70 -0.66
CA ASP A 89 19.04 6.27 -0.52
C ASP A 89 17.56 5.92 -0.69
N ILE A 90 16.65 6.77 -0.19
CA ILE A 90 15.21 6.65 -0.41
C ILE A 90 14.90 6.73 -1.91
N ALA A 91 15.45 7.72 -2.62
CA ALA A 91 15.26 7.86 -4.06
C ALA A 91 15.79 6.66 -4.84
N CYS A 92 16.99 6.15 -4.49
CA CYS A 92 17.54 4.93 -5.08
C CYS A 92 16.65 3.70 -4.83
N SER A 93 16.06 3.58 -3.63
CA SER A 93 15.14 2.50 -3.29
C SER A 93 13.85 2.55 -4.11
N TYR A 94 13.29 3.75 -4.33
CA TYR A 94 12.13 3.94 -5.21
C TYR A 94 12.45 3.67 -6.69
N LEU A 95 13.62 4.09 -7.16
CA LEU A 95 14.08 3.76 -8.52
C LEU A 95 14.22 2.26 -8.71
N GLN A 96 14.80 1.56 -7.73
CA GLN A 96 14.92 0.10 -7.77
C GLN A 96 13.54 -0.58 -7.76
N TRP A 97 12.62 -0.13 -6.93
CA TRP A 97 11.22 -0.60 -6.94
C TRP A 97 10.57 -0.43 -8.32
N MET A 98 10.72 0.75 -8.93
CA MET A 98 10.16 1.04 -10.25
C MET A 98 10.71 0.11 -11.36
N GLN A 99 11.97 -0.35 -11.25
CA GLN A 99 12.56 -1.32 -12.18
C GLN A 99 11.89 -2.70 -12.15
N PHE A 100 11.25 -3.07 -11.04
CA PHE A 100 10.49 -4.32 -10.95
C PHE A 100 9.12 -4.24 -11.62
N LYS A 101 8.77 -3.10 -12.25
CA LYS A 101 7.52 -2.87 -12.97
C LYS A 101 6.32 -3.15 -12.04
N PRO A 102 6.14 -2.33 -11.00
CA PRO A 102 5.02 -2.48 -10.08
C PRO A 102 3.69 -2.44 -10.85
N ILE A 103 2.69 -3.14 -10.32
CA ILE A 103 1.38 -3.28 -10.97
C ILE A 103 0.73 -1.91 -11.16
N ASP A 104 0.84 -1.05 -10.16
CA ASP A 104 0.47 0.35 -10.26
C ASP A 104 1.58 1.27 -9.76
N SER A 105 1.52 2.53 -10.17
CA SER A 105 2.36 3.62 -9.71
C SER A 105 1.70 4.93 -10.14
N GLY A 106 1.45 5.88 -9.25
CA GLY A 106 0.83 7.16 -9.64
C GLY A 106 1.57 7.90 -10.79
N ILE A 107 0.85 8.68 -11.61
CA ILE A 107 1.44 9.43 -12.75
C ILE A 107 2.56 10.37 -12.28
N ALA A 108 2.35 11.08 -11.16
CA ALA A 108 3.36 11.98 -10.59
C ALA A 108 4.60 11.20 -10.13
N THR A 109 4.40 10.06 -9.46
CA THR A 109 5.47 9.15 -9.03
C THR A 109 6.29 8.65 -10.21
N ARG A 110 5.64 8.15 -11.28
CA ARG A 110 6.32 7.73 -12.50
C ARG A 110 7.15 8.87 -13.09
N LYS A 111 6.58 10.06 -13.23
CA LYS A 111 7.32 11.23 -13.76
C LYS A 111 8.51 11.63 -12.91
N ALA A 112 8.42 11.48 -11.58
CA ALA A 112 9.52 11.79 -10.67
C ALA A 112 10.65 10.74 -10.72
N LEU A 113 10.33 9.49 -11.05
CA LEU A 113 11.28 8.37 -11.05
C LEU A 113 11.79 7.99 -12.45
N VAL A 114 11.18 8.50 -13.52
CA VAL A 114 11.71 8.34 -14.88
C VAL A 114 12.93 9.24 -15.03
N ILE A 115 14.09 8.61 -15.25
CA ILE A 115 15.30 9.30 -15.71
C ILE A 115 15.27 9.25 -17.23
N GLU A 116 14.91 10.37 -17.87
CA GLU A 116 15.15 10.54 -19.30
C GLU A 116 16.67 10.62 -19.51
N GLY A 117 17.23 9.63 -20.20
CA GLY A 117 18.65 9.56 -20.57
C GLY A 117 18.95 10.24 -21.90
#